data_AF-A0A3N2QCZ6-F1
#
_entry.id   AF-A0A3N2QCZ6-F1
#
_cell.length_a   1.000
_cell.length_b   1.000
_cell.length_c   1.000
_cell.angle_alpha   90.00
_cell.angle_beta   90.00
_cell.angle_gamma   90.00
#
_symmetry.space_group_name_H-M   'P 1'
#
loop_
_entity.id
_entity.type
_entity.pdbx_description
1 polymer ?
#
loop_
_entity_poly.entity_id
_entity_poly.type
_entity_poly.pdbx_seq_one_letter_code
_entity_poly.pdbx_strand_id
1 'polypeptide(L)'
;MIRRLMAIIVATVFPTTYCIYNGYTQSTAPSNFELAASQLGFNGYEKANVHVSAADQQEALLKQLQMAGYFTDEQLWRTLIGLGIQQPELAFKQLSFSMQQSKANQRDPNQFIAKILRKNLGKQTILDTEDMLDFILYTAQNAFGRAPGQERNTLCTENWMQCYQQAYVDNARILRLIDREVPLHKDYDSVWIAGASRFSLITRMVDYYYALLRYTLHIHGDVLVLAGNRELFANLDGVTPLIQDKLIEAYKTHTDVDTLDFTSLVEDNNARIEEGKAYILKLGAQCNIRLDPLSPFIQYTNQEACPPGRFPGRVYPNYAKGKSRKLTETVMVQNVIATFFDTKSVQVIDTATDRYKRPTTATTARDAAIAFMERIGAGTYGDKKEFVILYVTNNPYIERQTLSSQGILNKVVADYNRLHHTAYRVRLEGIGCKCQQNIARIHSEFAALIAEKWQKAYQGKTTKRAIEDLQFQHRNHLKTLPPIPGLSKEKRSITFFQHLFDVYLP
;
A
#
# COMPACT_ATOMS: atom_id res chain seq x y z
N MET A 1 22.53 96.19 29.94
CA MET A 1 23.83 95.69 29.45
C MET A 1 23.80 94.17 29.54
N ILE A 2 23.32 93.53 28.46
CA ILE A 2 22.98 92.11 28.36
C ILE A 2 24.23 91.32 27.97
N ARG A 3 24.55 90.24 28.70
CA ARG A 3 25.55 89.24 28.33
C ARG A 3 24.87 87.93 27.92
N ARG A 4 25.35 87.40 26.80
CA ARG A 4 24.99 86.17 26.11
C ARG A 4 25.31 84.92 26.96
N LEU A 5 24.52 83.85 26.81
CA LEU A 5 25.06 82.50 26.57
C LEU A 5 24.00 81.63 25.87
N MET A 6 24.41 81.02 24.76
CA MET A 6 23.63 80.17 23.86
C MET A 6 23.78 78.71 24.29
N ALA A 7 22.69 77.95 24.23
CA ALA A 7 22.64 76.53 24.55
C ALA A 7 23.34 75.68 23.48
N ILE A 8 24.16 74.71 23.91
CA ILE A 8 24.69 73.61 23.08
C ILE A 8 23.98 72.33 23.53
N ILE A 9 23.27 71.70 22.59
CA ILE A 9 22.65 70.38 22.74
C ILE A 9 23.72 69.33 22.41
N VAL A 10 24.04 68.47 23.38
CA VAL A 10 24.91 67.30 23.18
C VAL A 10 24.05 66.15 22.67
N ALA A 11 24.23 65.78 21.40
CA ALA A 11 23.67 64.57 20.82
C ALA A 11 24.50 63.35 21.27
N THR A 12 23.91 62.51 22.13
CA THR A 12 24.43 61.19 22.45
C THR A 12 24.14 60.23 21.30
N VAL A 13 25.17 59.96 20.51
CA VAL A 13 25.18 58.88 19.51
C VAL A 13 25.35 57.56 20.25
N PHE A 14 24.26 56.82 20.44
CA PHE A 14 24.34 55.39 20.70
C PHE A 14 24.76 54.71 19.39
N PRO A 15 25.89 53.99 19.32
CA PRO A 15 26.15 53.11 18.20
C PRO A 15 25.17 51.95 18.31
N THR A 16 24.05 52.01 17.58
CA THR A 16 23.32 50.82 17.18
C THR A 16 24.26 50.02 16.30
N THR A 17 25.03 49.11 16.90
CA THR A 17 25.63 48.00 16.18
C THR A 17 24.49 47.16 15.61
N TYR A 18 24.04 47.54 14.42
CA TYR A 18 23.44 46.61 13.48
C TYR A 18 24.50 45.53 13.24
N CYS A 19 24.46 44.46 14.02
CA CYS A 19 25.00 43.19 13.56
C CYS A 19 24.15 42.83 12.34
N ILE A 20 24.67 43.15 11.16
CA ILE A 20 24.24 42.54 9.91
C ILE A 20 24.46 41.05 10.11
N TYR A 21 23.39 40.32 10.43
CA TYR A 21 23.36 38.87 10.45
C TYR A 21 23.51 38.43 9.00
N ASN A 22 24.76 38.34 8.55
CA ASN A 22 25.11 37.91 7.21
C ASN A 22 24.60 36.47 7.01
N GLY A 23 23.50 36.35 6.26
CA GLY A 23 23.28 35.26 5.32
C GLY A 23 23.01 33.88 5.90
N TYR A 24 21.90 33.69 6.61
CA TYR A 24 21.19 32.41 6.49
C TYR A 24 20.23 32.50 5.31
N THR A 25 20.71 32.16 4.11
CA THR A 25 19.80 31.84 3.01
C THR A 25 19.14 30.51 3.34
N GLN A 26 17.85 30.53 3.67
CA GLN A 26 17.01 29.32 3.65
C GLN A 26 17.21 28.67 2.27
N SER A 27 17.87 27.53 2.27
CA SER A 27 18.07 26.74 1.08
C SER A 27 16.70 26.22 0.63
N THR A 28 16.22 26.77 -0.49
CA THR A 28 14.99 26.29 -1.15
C THR A 28 15.18 24.93 -1.81
N ALA A 29 16.42 24.42 -1.86
CA ALA A 29 16.74 23.13 -2.45
C ALA A 29 16.12 21.98 -1.64
N PRO A 30 15.44 21.03 -2.31
CA PRO A 30 14.85 19.87 -1.66
C PRO A 30 15.92 18.98 -1.04
N SER A 31 15.59 18.32 0.07
CA SER A 31 16.41 17.25 0.63
C SER A 31 16.41 16.01 -0.27
N ASN A 32 17.39 15.11 -0.10
CA ASN A 32 17.39 13.82 -0.80
C ASN A 32 16.16 12.97 -0.43
N PHE A 33 15.60 13.13 0.77
CA PHE A 33 14.30 12.55 1.12
C PHE A 33 13.15 13.13 0.28
N GLU A 34 13.04 14.45 0.15
CA GLU A 34 11.98 15.09 -0.64
C GLU A 34 12.03 14.62 -2.10
N LEU A 35 13.24 14.53 -2.67
CA LEU A 35 13.45 14.00 -4.02
C LEU A 35 13.02 12.53 -4.12
N ALA A 36 13.45 11.68 -3.17
CA ALA A 36 13.08 10.26 -3.14
C ALA A 36 11.57 10.05 -2.99
N ALA A 37 10.94 10.74 -2.04
CA ALA A 37 9.50 10.65 -1.82
C ALA A 37 8.70 11.13 -3.05
N SER A 38 9.16 12.18 -3.72
CA SER A 38 8.55 12.64 -4.97
C SER A 38 8.66 11.61 -6.10
N GLN A 39 9.81 10.93 -6.21
CA GLN A 39 9.99 9.83 -7.16
C GLN A 39 9.11 8.61 -6.88
N LEU A 40 8.77 8.35 -5.61
CA LEU A 40 7.77 7.34 -5.21
C LEU A 40 6.32 7.80 -5.45
N GLY A 41 6.11 9.04 -5.91
CA GLY A 41 4.79 9.59 -6.21
C GLY A 41 4.08 10.21 -5.01
N PHE A 42 4.81 10.60 -3.95
CA PHE A 42 4.26 11.41 -2.85
C PHE A 42 4.29 12.90 -3.23
N ASN A 43 3.52 13.26 -4.25
CA ASN A 43 3.49 14.58 -4.89
C ASN A 43 2.25 15.41 -4.51
N GLY A 44 1.46 14.96 -3.55
CA GLY A 44 0.15 15.51 -3.26
C GLY A 44 -0.91 15.01 -4.23
N TYR A 45 -2.16 15.41 -3.98
CA TYR A 45 -3.28 15.12 -4.86
C TYR A 45 -4.44 16.10 -4.61
N GLU A 46 -5.31 16.19 -5.60
CA GLU A 46 -6.54 16.98 -5.55
C GLU A 46 -7.73 16.08 -5.88
N LYS A 47 -8.76 16.15 -5.04
CA LYS A 47 -10.08 15.53 -5.23
C LYS A 47 -11.14 16.59 -4.96
N ALA A 48 -12.37 16.35 -5.39
CA ALA A 48 -13.47 17.32 -5.37
C ALA A 48 -13.62 18.17 -4.09
N ASN A 49 -13.27 17.64 -2.90
CA ASN A 49 -13.31 18.37 -1.63
C ASN A 49 -12.03 18.24 -0.79
N VAL A 50 -10.93 17.73 -1.35
CA VAL A 50 -9.70 17.44 -0.61
C VAL A 50 -8.50 17.88 -1.43
N HIS A 51 -7.72 18.80 -0.88
CA HIS A 51 -6.41 19.18 -1.40
C HIS A 51 -5.34 18.75 -0.41
N VAL A 52 -4.41 17.91 -0.86
CA VAL A 52 -3.24 17.48 -0.09
C VAL A 52 -2.00 17.93 -0.85
N SER A 53 -1.17 18.77 -0.23
CA SER A 53 0.08 19.19 -0.84
C SER A 53 1.13 18.06 -0.83
N ALA A 54 2.15 18.17 -1.66
CA ALA A 54 3.30 17.26 -1.60
C ALA A 54 3.96 17.26 -0.20
N ALA A 55 4.05 18.42 0.44
CA ALA A 55 4.60 18.55 1.78
C ALA A 55 3.78 17.77 2.80
N ASP A 56 2.45 17.92 2.79
CA ASP A 56 1.56 17.21 3.73
C ASP A 56 1.66 15.70 3.54
N GLN A 57 1.69 15.24 2.29
CA GLN A 57 1.79 13.82 1.98
C GLN A 57 3.13 13.20 2.40
N GLN A 58 4.23 13.92 2.18
CA GLN A 58 5.57 13.49 2.58
C GLN A 58 5.75 13.52 4.11
N GLU A 59 5.15 14.51 4.78
CA GLU A 59 5.15 14.58 6.24
C GLU A 59 4.29 13.45 6.86
N ALA A 60 3.16 13.09 6.24
CA ALA A 60 2.37 11.94 6.65
C ALA A 60 3.12 10.61 6.49
N LEU A 61 3.91 10.46 5.41
CA LEU A 61 4.82 9.33 5.22
C LEU A 61 5.80 9.20 6.39
N LEU A 62 6.48 10.30 6.75
CA LEU A 62 7.42 10.30 7.88
C LEU A 62 6.72 9.99 9.22
N LYS A 63 5.53 10.56 9.46
CA LYS A 63 4.75 10.30 10.68
C LYS A 63 4.36 8.82 10.80
N GLN A 64 3.96 8.18 9.70
CA GLN A 64 3.68 6.74 9.73
C GLN A 64 4.91 5.90 10.11
N LEU A 65 6.07 6.24 9.54
CA LEU A 65 7.30 5.52 9.84
C LEU A 65 7.76 5.76 11.29
N GLN A 66 7.56 6.98 11.81
CA GLN A 66 7.93 7.33 13.17
C GLN A 66 7.02 6.65 14.21
N MET A 67 5.70 6.66 14.03
CA MET A 67 4.76 6.01 14.96
C MET A 67 5.00 4.50 15.08
N ALA A 68 5.43 3.86 13.99
CA ALA A 68 5.82 2.45 13.98
C ALA A 68 7.26 2.20 14.50
N GLY A 69 7.96 3.24 14.97
CA GLY A 69 9.24 3.13 15.68
C GLY A 69 10.49 3.05 14.79
N TYR A 70 10.37 3.27 13.47
CA TYR A 70 11.50 3.06 12.54
C TYR A 70 12.58 4.14 12.60
N PHE A 71 12.36 5.25 13.30
CA PHE A 71 13.34 6.31 13.49
C PHE A 71 14.06 6.28 14.84
N THR A 72 13.86 5.21 15.63
CA THR A 72 14.72 4.97 16.80
C THR A 72 16.16 4.73 16.37
N ASP A 73 17.13 5.16 17.18
CA ASP A 73 18.56 4.99 16.90
C ASP A 73 18.93 3.53 16.55
N GLU A 74 18.32 2.57 17.25
CA GLU A 74 18.49 1.14 16.99
C GLU A 74 17.99 0.73 15.59
N GLN A 75 16.79 1.15 15.20
CA GLN A 75 16.22 0.80 13.89
C GLN A 75 16.90 1.52 12.74
N LEU A 76 17.33 2.77 12.95
CA LEU A 76 18.15 3.50 11.99
C LEU A 76 19.47 2.77 11.74
N TRP A 77 20.18 2.38 12.81
CA TRP A 77 21.44 1.65 12.69
C TRP A 77 21.27 0.32 11.95
N ARG A 78 20.27 -0.46 12.35
CA ARG A 78 19.89 -1.72 11.67
C ARG A 78 19.62 -1.52 10.19
N THR A 79 18.91 -0.45 9.84
CA THR A 79 18.58 -0.13 8.45
C THR A 79 19.83 0.18 7.64
N LEU A 80 20.73 1.02 8.15
CA LEU A 80 21.96 1.40 7.43
C LEU A 80 22.91 0.23 7.21
N ILE A 81 23.07 -0.63 8.22
CA ILE A 81 23.84 -1.88 8.08
C ILE A 81 23.16 -2.84 7.10
N GLY A 82 21.84 -2.96 7.19
CA GLY A 82 21.02 -3.79 6.31
C GLY A 82 21.13 -3.40 4.84
N LEU A 83 21.16 -2.10 4.56
CA LEU A 83 21.36 -1.54 3.22
C LEU A 83 22.79 -1.70 2.67
N GLY A 84 23.76 -2.11 3.49
CA GLY A 84 25.15 -2.22 3.06
C GLY A 84 25.76 -0.86 2.65
N ILE A 85 25.41 0.21 3.36
CA ILE A 85 26.03 1.53 3.15
C ILE A 85 27.54 1.42 3.38
N GLN A 86 28.35 1.96 2.47
CA GLN A 86 29.82 1.84 2.53
C GLN A 86 30.42 2.46 3.82
N GLN A 87 29.86 3.58 4.28
CA GLN A 87 30.29 4.26 5.51
C GLN A 87 29.09 4.41 6.47
N PRO A 88 28.64 3.29 7.08
CA PRO A 88 27.38 3.27 7.82
C PRO A 88 27.45 4.14 9.09
N GLU A 89 28.60 4.24 9.74
CA GLU A 89 28.77 5.11 10.92
C GLU A 89 28.63 6.59 10.61
N LEU A 90 29.18 7.04 9.47
CA LEU A 90 29.08 8.42 9.02
C LEU A 90 27.62 8.74 8.62
N ALA A 91 26.98 7.85 7.85
CA ALA A 91 25.56 7.97 7.54
C ALA A 91 24.69 8.01 8.81
N PHE A 92 24.98 7.16 9.79
CA PHE A 92 24.26 7.12 11.07
C PHE A 92 24.37 8.46 11.80
N LYS A 93 25.58 8.99 11.97
CA LYS A 93 25.80 10.28 12.64
C LYS A 93 25.07 11.42 11.93
N GLN A 94 25.11 11.44 10.59
CA GLN A 94 24.46 12.47 9.77
C GLN A 94 22.93 12.40 9.86
N LEU A 95 22.33 11.20 9.74
CA LEU A 95 20.88 11.04 9.83
C LEU A 95 20.33 11.20 11.26
N SER A 96 21.03 10.65 12.26
CA SER A 96 20.66 10.76 13.68
C SER A 96 20.58 12.21 14.13
N PHE A 97 21.42 13.10 13.59
CA PHE A 97 21.34 14.52 13.87
C PHE A 97 19.99 15.12 13.43
N SER A 98 19.56 14.86 12.19
CA SER A 98 18.25 15.32 11.67
C SER A 98 17.07 14.71 12.43
N MET A 99 17.18 13.44 12.84
CA MET A 99 16.16 12.77 13.66
C MET A 99 16.07 13.37 15.07
N GLN A 100 17.20 13.74 15.68
CA GLN A 100 17.20 14.42 16.98
C GLN A 100 16.59 15.82 16.92
N GLN A 101 16.94 16.63 15.92
CA GLN A 101 16.40 17.99 15.77
C GLN A 101 14.89 18.00 15.54
N SER A 102 14.39 17.04 14.76
CA SER A 102 12.95 16.87 14.52
C SER A 102 12.24 16.11 15.66
N LYS A 103 12.97 15.61 16.66
CA LYS A 103 12.46 14.70 17.71
C LYS A 103 11.87 13.39 17.18
N ALA A 104 12.22 12.97 15.98
CA ALA A 104 11.73 11.75 15.34
C ALA A 104 12.18 10.47 16.07
N ASN A 105 13.32 10.50 16.75
CA ASN A 105 13.87 9.35 17.46
C ASN A 105 13.27 9.13 18.86
N GLN A 106 12.29 9.95 19.25
CA GLN A 106 11.59 9.82 20.52
C GLN A 106 10.40 8.86 20.41
N ARG A 107 9.98 8.30 21.55
CA ARG A 107 8.83 7.36 21.61
C ARG A 107 7.47 8.04 21.46
N ASP A 108 7.37 9.32 21.81
CA ASP A 108 6.13 10.09 21.74
C ASP A 108 6.00 10.79 20.37
N PRO A 109 5.08 10.33 19.49
CA PRO A 109 4.90 10.89 18.16
C PRO A 109 4.37 12.34 18.18
N ASN A 110 3.77 12.80 19.28
CA ASN A 110 3.24 14.17 19.37
C ASN A 110 4.35 15.23 19.39
N GLN A 111 5.57 14.83 19.75
CA GLN A 111 6.72 15.72 19.76
C GLN A 111 7.43 15.79 18.41
N PHE A 112 7.09 14.91 17.47
CA PHE A 112 7.76 14.80 16.19
C PHE A 112 7.38 15.97 15.25
N ILE A 113 8.39 16.75 14.85
CA ILE A 113 8.25 17.88 13.92
C ILE A 113 8.62 17.39 12.51
N ALA A 114 7.64 16.80 11.82
CA ALA A 114 7.84 16.16 10.50
C ALA A 114 8.42 17.10 9.44
N LYS A 115 8.03 18.38 9.44
CA LYS A 115 8.58 19.42 8.54
C LYS A 115 10.10 19.54 8.64
N ILE A 116 10.65 19.55 9.87
CA ILE A 116 12.10 19.63 10.09
C ILE A 116 12.79 18.39 9.51
N LEU A 117 12.23 17.19 9.74
CA LEU A 117 12.83 15.98 9.20
C LEU A 117 12.74 15.94 7.67
N ARG A 118 11.58 16.26 7.08
CA ARG A 118 11.39 16.31 5.63
C ARG A 118 12.45 17.18 4.96
N LYS A 119 12.68 18.39 5.49
CA LYS A 119 13.61 19.35 4.90
C LYS A 119 15.09 19.02 5.05
N ASN A 120 15.44 18.11 5.97
CA ASN A 120 16.84 17.86 6.31
C ASN A 120 17.28 16.39 6.23
N LEU A 121 16.35 15.44 6.06
CA LEU A 121 16.68 14.02 5.95
C LEU A 121 17.42 13.74 4.64
N GLY A 122 18.67 13.29 4.75
CA GLY A 122 19.55 13.07 3.61
C GLY A 122 20.11 14.36 2.97
N LYS A 123 19.86 15.55 3.54
CA LYS A 123 20.43 16.80 3.02
C LYS A 123 21.92 16.89 3.38
N GLN A 124 22.77 17.06 2.36
CA GLN A 124 24.23 17.19 2.50
C GLN A 124 24.86 16.02 3.30
N THR A 125 24.26 14.84 3.18
CA THR A 125 24.81 13.59 3.71
C THR A 125 25.55 12.84 2.61
N ILE A 126 26.20 11.73 2.98
CA ILE A 126 26.79 10.81 2.00
C ILE A 126 25.75 9.97 1.24
N LEU A 127 24.46 10.07 1.61
CA LEU A 127 23.37 9.30 1.02
C LEU A 127 22.71 10.15 -0.06
N ASP A 128 22.69 9.66 -1.29
CA ASP A 128 22.00 10.34 -2.37
C ASP A 128 20.50 9.98 -2.44
N THR A 129 19.82 10.45 -3.48
CA THR A 129 18.38 10.22 -3.66
C THR A 129 18.04 8.73 -3.81
N GLU A 130 18.90 7.94 -4.45
CA GLU A 130 18.68 6.50 -4.63
C GLU A 130 18.87 5.75 -3.32
N ASP A 131 19.88 6.12 -2.51
CA ASP A 131 20.04 5.58 -1.16
C ASP A 131 18.83 5.92 -0.27
N MET A 132 18.23 7.11 -0.44
CA MET A 132 17.02 7.50 0.28
C MET A 132 15.76 6.77 -0.19
N LEU A 133 15.65 6.43 -1.48
CA LEU A 133 14.58 5.57 -2.00
C LEU A 133 14.64 4.18 -1.37
N ASP A 134 15.84 3.59 -1.36
CA ASP A 134 16.09 2.27 -0.76
C ASP A 134 15.87 2.31 0.75
N PHE A 135 16.27 3.39 1.41
CA PHE A 135 15.97 3.62 2.83
C PHE A 135 14.47 3.61 3.11
N ILE A 136 13.65 4.38 2.36
CA ILE A 136 12.19 4.40 2.55
C ILE A 136 11.60 3.00 2.36
N LEU A 137 12.00 2.28 1.31
CA LEU A 137 11.53 0.91 1.06
C LEU A 137 11.95 -0.03 2.20
N TYR A 138 13.24 -0.08 2.53
CA TYR A 138 13.77 -0.99 3.54
C TYR A 138 13.14 -0.76 4.92
N THR A 139 13.01 0.52 5.32
CA THR A 139 12.35 0.94 6.55
C THR A 139 10.88 0.52 6.56
N ALA A 140 10.13 0.79 5.48
CA ALA A 140 8.74 0.36 5.40
C ALA A 140 8.60 -1.17 5.40
N GLN A 141 9.57 -1.91 4.86
CA GLN A 141 9.55 -3.38 4.82
C GLN A 141 9.90 -4.03 6.18
N ASN A 142 10.59 -3.32 7.09
CA ASN A 142 10.86 -3.81 8.45
C ASN A 142 9.59 -4.04 9.29
N ALA A 143 8.45 -3.58 8.79
CA ALA A 143 7.23 -3.33 9.53
C ALA A 143 6.40 -4.51 10.00
N PHE A 144 6.94 -5.73 10.00
CA PHE A 144 6.04 -6.88 9.96
C PHE A 144 6.23 -7.97 10.98
N GLY A 145 7.40 -8.14 11.60
CA GLY A 145 7.64 -9.32 12.45
C GLY A 145 7.14 -10.63 11.82
N ARG A 146 7.02 -10.68 10.48
CA ARG A 146 6.22 -11.69 9.79
C ARG A 146 7.01 -12.95 9.76
N ALA A 147 6.41 -14.02 10.27
CA ALA A 147 6.94 -15.33 9.97
C ALA A 147 6.83 -15.58 8.45
N PRO A 148 7.79 -16.28 7.83
CA PRO A 148 7.66 -16.77 6.46
C PRO A 148 6.29 -17.46 6.27
N GLY A 149 5.53 -17.07 5.24
CA GLY A 149 4.21 -17.64 4.94
C GLY A 149 3.03 -17.09 5.75
N GLN A 150 3.26 -16.22 6.74
CA GLN A 150 2.17 -15.51 7.43
C GLN A 150 1.51 -14.55 6.44
N GLU A 151 0.23 -14.72 6.16
CA GLU A 151 -0.51 -13.80 5.27
C GLU A 151 -0.55 -12.43 5.89
N ARG A 152 -0.74 -11.43 5.03
CA ARG A 152 -1.00 -10.09 5.54
C ARG A 152 -2.15 -10.20 6.50
N ASN A 153 -3.26 -10.85 6.10
CA ASN A 153 -4.51 -10.97 6.85
C ASN A 153 -4.44 -11.56 8.28
N THR A 154 -3.28 -12.09 8.68
CA THR A 154 -3.00 -12.73 9.99
C THR A 154 -2.00 -11.97 10.87
N LEU A 155 -1.64 -10.73 10.55
CA LEU A 155 -0.81 -9.88 11.42
C LEU A 155 -1.47 -9.55 12.76
N CYS A 156 -0.66 -9.60 13.83
CA CYS A 156 -1.03 -9.19 15.18
C CYS A 156 -0.97 -7.65 15.33
N THR A 157 -1.82 -7.13 16.21
CA THR A 157 -1.80 -5.70 16.61
C THR A 157 -0.64 -5.46 17.57
N GLU A 158 0.15 -4.42 17.34
CA GLU A 158 1.20 -3.98 18.26
C GLU A 158 0.67 -2.91 19.23
N ASN A 159 1.29 -2.76 20.40
CA ASN A 159 0.85 -1.81 21.44
C ASN A 159 0.75 -0.37 20.91
N TRP A 160 1.70 0.05 20.06
CA TRP A 160 1.66 1.40 19.49
C TRP A 160 0.44 1.63 18.59
N MET A 161 -0.08 0.59 17.95
CA MET A 161 -1.27 0.69 17.08
C MET A 161 -2.51 1.04 17.87
N GLN A 162 -2.59 0.63 19.15
CA GLN A 162 -3.66 1.03 20.05
C GLN A 162 -3.44 2.45 20.57
N CYS A 163 -2.23 2.75 21.06
CA CYS A 163 -1.90 4.06 21.63
C CYS A 163 -2.05 5.21 20.63
N TYR A 164 -1.69 4.99 19.36
CA TYR A 164 -1.64 6.03 18.33
C TYR A 164 -2.62 5.80 17.19
N GLN A 165 -3.68 5.03 17.43
CA GLN A 165 -4.68 4.63 16.43
C GLN A 165 -5.20 5.82 15.61
N GLN A 166 -5.67 6.87 16.29
CA GLN A 166 -6.26 8.02 15.63
C GLN A 166 -5.26 8.74 14.72
N ALA A 167 -4.09 9.07 15.26
CA ALA A 167 -3.02 9.72 14.50
C ALA A 167 -2.55 8.87 13.31
N TYR A 168 -2.48 7.55 13.47
CA TYR A 168 -2.17 6.63 12.39
C TYR A 168 -3.22 6.66 11.27
N VAL A 169 -4.51 6.62 11.63
CA VAL A 169 -5.62 6.67 10.68
C VAL A 169 -5.65 8.00 9.93
N ASP A 170 -5.42 9.12 10.63
CA ASP A 170 -5.38 10.45 10.02
C ASP A 170 -4.26 10.56 8.97
N ASN A 171 -3.06 10.07 9.29
CA ASN A 171 -1.97 10.01 8.30
C ASN A 171 -2.26 9.02 7.16
N ALA A 172 -2.92 7.90 7.46
CA ALA A 172 -3.31 6.92 6.44
C ALA A 172 -4.34 7.48 5.44
N ARG A 173 -5.22 8.40 5.86
CA ARG A 173 -6.11 9.16 4.94
C ARG A 173 -5.31 10.04 3.98
N ILE A 174 -4.36 10.81 4.50
CA ILE A 174 -3.45 11.63 3.69
C ILE A 174 -2.66 10.76 2.70
N LEU A 175 -2.32 9.52 3.07
CA LEU A 175 -1.64 8.57 2.20
C LEU A 175 -2.58 7.75 1.28
N ARG A 176 -3.88 8.07 1.24
CA ARG A 176 -4.91 7.41 0.41
C ARG A 176 -5.11 5.92 0.69
N LEU A 177 -4.84 5.49 1.92
CA LEU A 177 -5.00 4.09 2.34
C LEU A 177 -6.39 3.79 2.93
N ILE A 178 -7.17 4.83 3.25
CA ILE A 178 -8.41 4.68 4.03
C ILE A 178 -9.62 5.08 3.22
N ASP A 179 -9.65 6.30 2.69
CA ASP A 179 -10.87 6.86 2.13
C ASP A 179 -11.22 6.24 0.78
N ARG A 180 -12.48 6.36 0.37
CA ARG A 180 -12.95 5.91 -0.95
C ARG A 180 -12.14 6.56 -2.08
N GLU A 181 -11.92 5.79 -3.13
CA GLU A 181 -11.45 6.29 -4.42
C GLU A 181 -12.62 6.29 -5.40
N VAL A 182 -12.89 7.46 -5.99
CA VAL A 182 -14.04 7.72 -6.87
C VAL A 182 -13.59 7.77 -8.34
N PRO A 183 -14.48 7.44 -9.30
CA PRO A 183 -14.16 7.53 -10.71
C PRO A 183 -13.87 8.98 -11.14
N LEU A 184 -12.92 9.12 -12.07
CA LEU A 184 -12.55 10.35 -12.76
C LEU A 184 -13.17 10.44 -14.16
N HIS A 185 -13.60 9.31 -14.74
CA HIS A 185 -14.29 9.25 -16.03
C HIS A 185 -15.74 8.81 -15.85
N LYS A 186 -16.56 9.11 -16.85
CA LYS A 186 -17.91 8.54 -16.97
C LYS A 186 -17.92 7.33 -17.89
N ASP A 187 -17.11 7.37 -18.95
CA ASP A 187 -17.05 6.32 -19.97
C ASP A 187 -15.81 5.45 -19.78
N TYR A 188 -16.02 4.13 -19.75
CA TYR A 188 -14.97 3.12 -19.64
C TYR A 188 -15.12 2.04 -20.71
N ASP A 189 -13.98 1.57 -21.20
CA ASP A 189 -13.90 0.55 -22.24
C ASP A 189 -14.11 -0.86 -21.72
N SER A 190 -13.82 -1.09 -20.43
CA SER A 190 -14.04 -2.35 -19.74
C SER A 190 -14.02 -2.11 -18.23
N VAL A 191 -14.56 -3.06 -17.47
CA VAL A 191 -14.47 -3.09 -16.01
C VAL A 191 -13.73 -4.33 -15.59
N TRP A 192 -12.74 -4.17 -14.72
CA TRP A 192 -12.01 -5.27 -14.10
C TRP A 192 -12.21 -5.22 -12.58
N ILE A 193 -12.97 -6.16 -12.05
CA ILE A 193 -13.21 -6.33 -10.61
C ILE A 193 -12.16 -7.29 -10.07
N ALA A 194 -11.32 -6.82 -9.14
CA ALA A 194 -10.28 -7.65 -8.54
C ALA A 194 -10.90 -8.82 -7.75
N GLY A 195 -10.37 -10.03 -7.94
CA GLY A 195 -10.71 -11.20 -7.13
C GLY A 195 -10.26 -11.05 -5.67
N ALA A 196 -10.94 -11.78 -4.78
CA ALA A 196 -10.68 -11.81 -3.34
C ALA A 196 -11.39 -13.00 -2.67
N SER A 197 -11.37 -13.01 -1.34
CA SER A 197 -12.28 -13.84 -0.53
C SER A 197 -13.74 -13.52 -0.83
N ARG A 198 -14.64 -14.45 -0.49
CA ARG A 198 -16.09 -14.33 -0.72
C ARG A 198 -16.67 -13.00 -0.20
N PHE A 199 -16.39 -12.63 1.05
CA PHE A 199 -16.86 -11.36 1.63
C PHE A 199 -16.40 -10.16 0.80
N SER A 200 -15.09 -10.05 0.56
CA SER A 200 -14.50 -8.90 -0.14
C SER A 200 -14.97 -8.82 -1.60
N LEU A 201 -15.17 -9.96 -2.27
CA LEU A 201 -15.70 -10.00 -3.62
C LEU A 201 -17.14 -9.47 -3.66
N ILE A 202 -18.02 -9.96 -2.78
CA ILE A 202 -19.40 -9.49 -2.71
C ILE A 202 -19.40 -7.98 -2.46
N THR A 203 -18.62 -7.49 -1.48
CA THR A 203 -18.49 -6.07 -1.18
C THR A 203 -18.06 -5.24 -2.39
N ARG A 204 -17.05 -5.69 -3.15
CA ARG A 204 -16.60 -5.00 -4.38
C ARG A 204 -17.67 -4.99 -5.46
N MET A 205 -18.42 -6.07 -5.61
CA MET A 205 -19.50 -6.14 -6.59
C MET A 205 -20.66 -5.22 -6.19
N VAL A 206 -21.06 -5.19 -4.92
CA VAL A 206 -22.06 -4.23 -4.43
C VAL A 206 -21.59 -2.79 -4.67
N ASP A 207 -20.34 -2.49 -4.33
CA ASP A 207 -19.75 -1.17 -4.52
C ASP A 207 -19.67 -0.76 -6.01
N TYR A 208 -19.34 -1.71 -6.89
CA TYR A 208 -19.36 -1.49 -8.34
C TYR A 208 -20.75 -1.07 -8.83
N TYR A 209 -21.80 -1.79 -8.46
CA TYR A 209 -23.17 -1.44 -8.88
C TYR A 209 -23.65 -0.12 -8.27
N TYR A 210 -23.28 0.17 -7.02
CA TYR A 210 -23.49 1.48 -6.42
C TYR A 210 -22.79 2.58 -7.23
N ALA A 211 -21.52 2.38 -7.59
CA ALA A 211 -20.73 3.35 -8.34
C ALA A 211 -21.31 3.62 -9.74
N LEU A 212 -21.76 2.59 -10.46
CA LEU A 212 -22.42 2.74 -11.76
C LEU A 212 -23.57 3.74 -11.70
N LEU A 213 -24.43 3.62 -10.68
CA LEU A 213 -25.60 4.49 -10.52
C LEU A 213 -25.23 5.85 -9.96
N ARG A 214 -24.45 5.88 -8.87
CA ARG A 214 -24.11 7.09 -8.13
C ARG A 214 -23.35 8.10 -8.98
N TYR A 215 -22.45 7.60 -9.84
CA TYR A 215 -21.59 8.42 -10.69
C TYR A 215 -22.02 8.41 -12.17
N THR A 216 -23.10 7.69 -12.50
CA THR A 216 -23.64 7.57 -13.86
C THR A 216 -22.58 7.11 -14.86
N LEU A 217 -21.99 5.94 -14.57
CA LEU A 217 -20.91 5.38 -15.38
C LEU A 217 -21.46 4.58 -16.56
N HIS A 218 -20.77 4.65 -17.69
CA HIS A 218 -21.07 3.94 -18.93
C HIS A 218 -19.94 2.95 -19.25
N ILE A 219 -20.29 1.67 -19.41
CA ILE A 219 -19.34 0.60 -19.71
C ILE A 219 -19.61 0.11 -21.14
N HIS A 220 -18.62 0.28 -22.02
CA HIS A 220 -18.73 -0.03 -23.45
C HIS A 220 -18.31 -1.47 -23.80
N GLY A 221 -17.59 -2.15 -22.91
CA GLY A 221 -17.08 -3.50 -23.11
C GLY A 221 -17.41 -4.45 -21.95
N ASP A 222 -16.55 -5.46 -21.75
CA ASP A 222 -16.83 -6.51 -20.76
C ASP A 222 -16.65 -6.05 -19.32
N VAL A 223 -17.43 -6.67 -18.44
CA VAL A 223 -17.22 -6.69 -17.01
C VAL A 223 -16.54 -8.02 -16.64
N LEU A 224 -15.29 -7.94 -16.20
CA LEU A 224 -14.46 -9.08 -15.85
C LEU A 224 -14.26 -9.16 -14.34
N VAL A 225 -14.45 -10.33 -13.74
CA VAL A 225 -13.96 -10.62 -12.38
C VAL A 225 -12.65 -11.41 -12.49
N LEU A 226 -11.60 -10.89 -11.87
CA LEU A 226 -10.24 -11.42 -11.97
C LEU A 226 -9.98 -12.47 -10.90
N ALA A 227 -10.32 -13.73 -11.17
CA ALA A 227 -10.18 -14.84 -10.24
C ALA A 227 -8.98 -15.75 -10.60
N GLY A 228 -8.69 -16.71 -9.72
CA GLY A 228 -7.67 -17.70 -10.03
C GLY A 228 -7.91 -19.03 -9.36
N ASN A 229 -7.10 -20.02 -9.74
CA ASN A 229 -7.10 -21.38 -9.21
C ASN A 229 -6.53 -21.49 -7.77
N ARG A 230 -6.81 -20.51 -6.89
CA ARG A 230 -6.50 -20.58 -5.45
C ARG A 230 -7.50 -21.51 -4.77
N GLU A 231 -7.00 -22.49 -4.03
CA GLU A 231 -7.85 -23.38 -3.22
C GLU A 231 -8.61 -22.61 -2.12
N LEU A 232 -9.89 -22.92 -1.95
CA LEU A 232 -10.72 -22.35 -0.88
C LEU A 232 -10.30 -22.87 0.51
N PHE A 233 -10.54 -22.06 1.54
CA PHE A 233 -10.39 -22.49 2.93
C PHE A 233 -11.35 -21.73 3.85
N ALA A 234 -11.89 -22.43 4.84
CA ALA A 234 -13.04 -21.97 5.60
C ALA A 234 -12.78 -20.66 6.36
N ASN A 235 -11.55 -20.47 6.86
CA ASN A 235 -11.19 -19.25 7.61
C ASN A 235 -11.33 -17.97 6.80
N LEU A 236 -11.16 -18.03 5.47
CA LEU A 236 -11.17 -16.85 4.60
C LEU A 236 -12.47 -16.68 3.83
N ASP A 237 -13.05 -17.79 3.37
CA ASP A 237 -14.17 -17.77 2.43
C ASP A 237 -15.55 -17.87 3.13
N GLY A 238 -15.57 -17.88 4.47
CA GLY A 238 -16.78 -17.77 5.27
C GLY A 238 -17.32 -16.34 5.39
N VAL A 239 -18.64 -16.19 5.31
CA VAL A 239 -19.40 -14.93 5.47
C VAL A 239 -20.62 -15.23 6.32
N THR A 240 -20.73 -14.62 7.50
CA THR A 240 -21.86 -14.88 8.39
C THR A 240 -23.20 -14.50 7.73
N PRO A 241 -24.30 -15.21 8.01
CA PRO A 241 -25.60 -14.93 7.38
C PRO A 241 -26.03 -13.47 7.51
N LEU A 242 -25.83 -12.87 8.69
CA LEU A 242 -26.17 -11.46 8.92
C LEU A 242 -25.40 -10.49 8.01
N ILE A 243 -24.09 -10.72 7.80
CA ILE A 243 -23.30 -9.91 6.87
C ILE A 243 -23.81 -10.12 5.44
N GLN A 244 -24.07 -11.38 5.08
CA GLN A 244 -24.55 -11.74 3.77
C GLN A 244 -25.89 -11.05 3.44
N ASP A 245 -26.84 -11.06 4.37
CA ASP A 245 -28.15 -10.42 4.20
C ASP A 245 -28.02 -8.91 4.04
N LYS A 246 -27.17 -8.25 4.86
CA LYS A 246 -26.86 -6.81 4.70
C LYS A 246 -26.30 -6.49 3.32
N LEU A 247 -25.38 -7.32 2.80
CA LEU A 247 -24.80 -7.11 1.48
C LEU A 247 -25.81 -7.34 0.35
N ILE A 248 -26.69 -8.33 0.49
CA ILE A 248 -27.79 -8.56 -0.46
C ILE A 248 -28.73 -7.35 -0.48
N GLU A 249 -29.12 -6.85 0.69
CA GLU A 249 -29.98 -5.67 0.80
C GLU A 249 -29.31 -4.44 0.20
N ALA A 250 -28.03 -4.23 0.48
CA ALA A 250 -27.26 -3.12 -0.07
C ALA A 250 -27.16 -3.18 -1.61
N TYR A 251 -27.00 -4.37 -2.19
CA TYR A 251 -27.06 -4.56 -3.63
C TYR A 251 -28.43 -4.17 -4.20
N LYS A 252 -29.51 -4.67 -3.60
CA LYS A 252 -30.89 -4.42 -4.06
C LYS A 252 -31.30 -2.96 -3.96
N THR A 253 -30.80 -2.26 -2.95
CA THR A 253 -31.15 -0.86 -2.64
C THR A 253 -30.13 0.13 -3.17
N HIS A 254 -29.05 -0.34 -3.80
CA HIS A 254 -27.92 0.49 -4.24
C HIS A 254 -27.36 1.37 -3.12
N THR A 255 -27.20 0.77 -1.94
CA THR A 255 -26.65 1.44 -0.76
C THR A 255 -25.14 1.56 -0.86
N ASP A 256 -24.61 2.71 -0.42
CA ASP A 256 -23.17 2.92 -0.29
C ASP A 256 -22.59 1.95 0.77
N VAL A 257 -21.67 1.08 0.36
CA VAL A 257 -21.06 0.10 1.28
C VAL A 257 -20.27 0.80 2.40
N ASP A 258 -19.89 2.07 2.23
CA ASP A 258 -19.22 2.86 3.26
C ASP A 258 -20.15 3.21 4.42
N THR A 259 -21.47 3.15 4.27
CA THR A 259 -22.42 3.39 5.37
C THR A 259 -22.77 2.13 6.15
N LEU A 260 -22.30 0.96 5.70
CA LEU A 260 -22.53 -0.31 6.36
C LEU A 260 -21.48 -0.54 7.46
N ASP A 261 -21.95 -0.91 8.64
CA ASP A 261 -21.10 -1.32 9.75
C ASP A 261 -20.95 -2.85 9.81
N PHE A 262 -19.72 -3.31 9.61
CA PHE A 262 -19.31 -4.71 9.72
C PHE A 262 -18.38 -4.97 10.92
N THR A 263 -18.05 -3.94 11.71
CA THR A 263 -17.03 -4.03 12.77
C THR A 263 -17.38 -5.05 13.86
N SER A 264 -18.65 -5.16 14.24
CA SER A 264 -19.15 -6.12 15.24
C SER A 264 -19.24 -7.58 14.76
N LEU A 265 -18.99 -7.85 13.47
CA LEU A 265 -19.28 -9.14 12.84
C LEU A 265 -18.03 -9.87 12.29
N VAL A 266 -16.86 -9.26 12.43
CA VAL A 266 -15.55 -9.85 12.06
C VAL A 266 -14.86 -10.53 13.25
N GLU A 267 -15.34 -10.30 14.48
CA GLU A 267 -14.70 -10.77 15.72
C GLU A 267 -15.01 -12.24 16.08
N ASP A 268 -16.16 -12.78 15.67
CA ASP A 268 -16.46 -14.21 15.86
C ASP A 268 -15.84 -15.06 14.73
N ASN A 269 -14.53 -15.27 14.86
CA ASN A 269 -13.78 -16.12 13.94
C ASN A 269 -14.35 -17.55 13.87
N ASN A 270 -14.98 -18.06 14.94
CA ASN A 270 -15.52 -19.42 14.95
C ASN A 270 -16.79 -19.49 14.09
N ALA A 271 -17.74 -18.57 14.28
CA ALA A 271 -18.94 -18.50 13.44
C ALA A 271 -18.59 -18.35 11.95
N ARG A 272 -17.58 -17.54 11.62
CA ARG A 272 -17.10 -17.39 10.23
C ARG A 272 -16.52 -18.69 9.68
N ILE A 273 -15.71 -19.41 10.47
CA ILE A 273 -15.13 -20.69 10.05
C ILE A 273 -16.22 -21.74 9.83
N GLU A 274 -17.20 -21.86 10.72
CA GLU A 274 -18.30 -22.82 10.57
C GLU A 274 -19.18 -22.50 9.37
N GLU A 275 -19.47 -21.23 9.10
CA GLU A 275 -20.16 -20.85 7.87
C GLU A 275 -19.32 -21.19 6.63
N GLY A 276 -18.02 -20.91 6.66
CA GLY A 276 -17.10 -21.25 5.57
C GLY A 276 -17.08 -22.75 5.28
N LYS A 277 -17.13 -23.60 6.32
CA LYS A 277 -17.28 -25.06 6.17
C LYS A 277 -18.60 -25.41 5.51
N ALA A 278 -19.71 -24.87 6.00
CA ALA A 278 -21.04 -25.13 5.43
C ALA A 278 -21.13 -24.72 3.95
N TYR A 279 -20.58 -23.55 3.60
CA TYR A 279 -20.50 -23.06 2.24
C TYR A 279 -19.68 -23.98 1.33
N ILE A 280 -18.48 -24.39 1.78
CA ILE A 280 -17.59 -25.29 1.03
C ILE A 280 -18.27 -26.64 0.76
N LEU A 281 -18.98 -27.21 1.74
CA LEU A 281 -19.74 -28.44 1.55
C LEU A 281 -20.84 -28.28 0.50
N LYS A 282 -21.62 -27.20 0.58
CA LYS A 282 -22.67 -26.88 -0.38
C LYS A 282 -22.11 -26.71 -1.79
N LEU A 283 -21.03 -25.95 -1.94
CA LEU A 283 -20.37 -25.71 -3.23
C LEU A 283 -19.79 -27.01 -3.80
N GLY A 284 -19.18 -27.85 -2.95
CA GLY A 284 -18.71 -29.19 -3.31
C GLY A 284 -19.83 -30.06 -3.91
N ALA A 285 -21.00 -30.08 -3.26
CA ALA A 285 -22.16 -30.81 -3.76
C ALA A 285 -22.64 -30.25 -5.12
N GLN A 286 -22.75 -28.92 -5.26
CA GLN A 286 -23.17 -28.26 -6.50
C GLN A 286 -22.22 -28.53 -7.67
N CYS A 287 -20.92 -28.60 -7.41
CA CYS A 287 -19.90 -28.85 -8.44
C CYS A 287 -19.55 -30.34 -8.61
N ASN A 288 -20.24 -31.25 -7.93
CA ASN A 288 -19.92 -32.69 -7.89
C ASN A 288 -18.45 -32.98 -7.48
N ILE A 289 -17.92 -32.18 -6.56
CA ILE A 289 -16.59 -32.36 -5.94
C ILE A 289 -16.82 -32.95 -4.55
N ARG A 290 -16.49 -34.24 -4.41
CA ARG A 290 -16.70 -34.97 -3.16
C ARG A 290 -15.57 -34.73 -2.18
N LEU A 291 -15.94 -34.37 -0.95
CA LEU A 291 -15.05 -34.35 0.20
C LEU A 291 -15.05 -35.72 0.89
N ASP A 292 -14.06 -35.96 1.75
CA ASP A 292 -14.00 -37.12 2.60
C ASP A 292 -15.25 -37.16 3.51
N PRO A 293 -16.03 -38.25 3.50
CA PRO A 293 -17.30 -38.30 4.23
C PRO A 293 -17.13 -38.42 5.74
N LEU A 294 -15.98 -38.89 6.24
CA LEU A 294 -15.72 -39.06 7.66
C LEU A 294 -15.05 -37.81 8.25
N SER A 295 -14.21 -37.15 7.47
CA SER A 295 -13.50 -35.95 7.88
C SER A 295 -13.41 -34.97 6.70
N PRO A 296 -14.50 -34.22 6.39
CA PRO A 296 -14.55 -33.36 5.21
C PRO A 296 -13.60 -32.16 5.25
N PHE A 297 -12.99 -31.90 6.40
CA PHE A 297 -12.05 -30.79 6.60
C PHE A 297 -10.78 -31.27 7.28
N ILE A 298 -9.66 -30.66 6.89
CA ILE A 298 -8.34 -30.92 7.45
C ILE A 298 -7.66 -29.62 7.84
N GLN A 299 -7.02 -29.63 9.01
CA GLN A 299 -6.17 -28.54 9.49
C GLN A 299 -4.77 -29.09 9.75
N TYR A 300 -3.77 -28.42 9.20
CA TYR A 300 -2.37 -28.77 9.40
C TYR A 300 -1.81 -27.96 10.58
N THR A 301 -1.03 -28.61 11.43
CA THR A 301 -0.45 -27.98 12.63
C THR A 301 0.95 -27.41 12.39
N ASN A 302 1.69 -27.94 11.41
CA ASN A 302 3.05 -27.50 11.08
C ASN A 302 3.29 -27.44 9.57
N GLN A 303 4.35 -26.74 9.16
CA GLN A 303 4.66 -26.47 7.75
C GLN A 303 5.11 -27.73 7.00
N GLU A 304 5.80 -28.67 7.67
CA GLU A 304 6.30 -29.91 7.08
C GLU A 304 5.16 -30.83 6.63
N ALA A 305 4.06 -30.86 7.38
CA ALA A 305 2.87 -31.63 7.03
C ALA A 305 1.98 -30.96 5.96
N CYS A 306 2.23 -29.70 5.61
CA CYS A 306 1.40 -28.96 4.65
C CYS A 306 1.72 -29.35 3.20
N PRO A 307 0.72 -29.78 2.41
CA PRO A 307 0.87 -29.88 0.97
C PRO A 307 1.29 -28.53 0.35
N PRO A 308 1.97 -28.54 -0.81
CA PRO A 308 2.33 -27.33 -1.52
C PRO A 308 1.13 -26.41 -1.72
N GLY A 309 1.30 -25.14 -1.36
CA GLY A 309 0.23 -24.16 -1.42
C GLY A 309 -0.84 -24.30 -0.33
N ARG A 310 -0.57 -24.98 0.79
CA ARG A 310 -1.36 -24.91 2.03
C ARG A 310 -0.50 -24.35 3.17
N PHE A 311 -1.17 -23.85 4.21
CA PHE A 311 -0.49 -23.25 5.37
C PHE A 311 -1.05 -23.80 6.70
N PRO A 312 -0.21 -23.90 7.74
CA PRO A 312 -0.63 -24.33 9.06
C PRO A 312 -1.73 -23.42 9.64
N GLY A 313 -2.55 -23.98 10.52
CA GLY A 313 -3.60 -23.25 11.23
C GLY A 313 -4.85 -22.94 10.40
N ARG A 314 -4.89 -23.29 9.11
CA ARG A 314 -6.06 -23.09 8.24
C ARG A 314 -6.84 -24.38 8.01
N VAL A 315 -8.15 -24.24 7.87
CA VAL A 315 -9.11 -25.33 7.67
C VAL A 315 -9.41 -25.47 6.17
N TYR A 316 -8.84 -26.50 5.55
CA TYR A 316 -8.98 -26.80 4.13
C TYR A 316 -10.02 -27.91 3.87
N PRO A 317 -10.64 -27.95 2.68
CA PRO A 317 -11.38 -29.13 2.25
C PRO A 317 -10.47 -30.37 2.21
N ASN A 318 -10.95 -31.46 2.79
CA ASN A 318 -10.33 -32.77 2.66
C ASN A 318 -11.03 -33.52 1.53
N TYR A 319 -10.39 -33.65 0.37
CA TYR A 319 -11.02 -34.25 -0.81
C TYR A 319 -11.03 -35.78 -0.73
N ALA A 320 -12.09 -36.40 -1.23
CA ALA A 320 -12.18 -37.85 -1.29
C ALA A 320 -11.05 -38.48 -2.14
N LYS A 321 -10.62 -39.70 -1.78
CA LYS A 321 -9.55 -40.42 -2.47
C LYS A 321 -9.79 -40.49 -3.99
N GLY A 322 -8.76 -40.19 -4.78
CA GLY A 322 -8.81 -40.21 -6.25
C GLY A 322 -9.42 -38.97 -6.90
N LYS A 323 -9.82 -37.94 -6.13
CA LYS A 323 -10.26 -36.65 -6.69
C LYS A 323 -9.07 -35.70 -6.87
N SER A 324 -8.88 -35.24 -8.11
CA SER A 324 -7.87 -34.24 -8.47
C SER A 324 -8.43 -32.82 -8.57
N ARG A 325 -9.74 -32.67 -8.82
CA ARG A 325 -10.40 -31.37 -8.93
C ARG A 325 -10.63 -30.75 -7.56
N LYS A 326 -10.20 -29.50 -7.41
CA LYS A 326 -10.31 -28.72 -6.16
C LYS A 326 -11.44 -27.69 -6.25
N LEU A 327 -11.91 -27.25 -5.08
CA LEU A 327 -12.74 -26.06 -4.95
C LEU A 327 -11.84 -24.82 -4.94
N THR A 328 -12.09 -23.88 -5.85
CA THR A 328 -11.18 -22.77 -6.14
C THR A 328 -11.89 -21.42 -6.03
N GLU A 329 -11.12 -20.34 -5.97
CA GLU A 329 -11.65 -18.97 -6.01
C GLU A 329 -12.47 -18.72 -7.27
N THR A 330 -12.06 -19.21 -8.44
CA THR A 330 -12.87 -19.14 -9.68
C THR A 330 -14.25 -19.79 -9.49
N VAL A 331 -14.29 -21.01 -8.93
CA VAL A 331 -15.56 -21.72 -8.69
C VAL A 331 -16.44 -20.96 -7.69
N MET A 332 -15.84 -20.39 -6.64
CA MET A 332 -16.55 -19.55 -5.68
C MET A 332 -17.08 -18.27 -6.33
N VAL A 333 -16.29 -17.59 -7.15
CA VAL A 333 -16.69 -16.36 -7.88
C VAL A 333 -17.88 -16.64 -8.79
N GLN A 334 -17.83 -17.71 -9.58
CA GLN A 334 -18.94 -18.12 -10.45
C GLN A 334 -20.22 -18.38 -9.65
N ASN A 335 -20.09 -19.08 -8.52
CA ASN A 335 -21.21 -19.33 -7.63
C ASN A 335 -21.75 -18.04 -7.01
N VAL A 336 -20.88 -17.12 -6.59
CA VAL A 336 -21.27 -15.83 -6.02
C VAL A 336 -22.03 -15.00 -7.05
N ILE A 337 -21.50 -14.87 -8.28
CA ILE A 337 -22.19 -14.18 -9.37
C ILE A 337 -23.57 -14.80 -9.56
N ALA A 338 -23.65 -16.10 -9.83
CA ALA A 338 -24.92 -16.78 -10.08
C ALA A 338 -25.94 -16.71 -8.92
N THR A 339 -25.48 -16.61 -7.68
CA THR A 339 -26.35 -16.62 -6.49
C THR A 339 -26.79 -15.22 -6.08
N PHE A 340 -25.91 -14.23 -6.18
CA PHE A 340 -26.13 -12.89 -5.63
C PHE A 340 -26.42 -11.83 -6.69
N PHE A 341 -25.93 -12.04 -7.91
CA PHE A 341 -25.95 -11.03 -8.96
C PHE A 341 -26.63 -11.62 -10.20
N ASP A 342 -27.84 -11.16 -10.51
CA ASP A 342 -28.63 -11.63 -11.65
C ASP A 342 -28.09 -11.09 -12.99
N THR A 343 -26.80 -11.29 -13.26
CA THR A 343 -26.10 -10.67 -14.37
C THR A 343 -25.34 -11.71 -15.18
N LYS A 344 -25.88 -12.06 -16.35
CA LYS A 344 -25.20 -12.91 -17.34
C LYS A 344 -24.05 -12.20 -18.07
N SER A 345 -23.87 -10.90 -17.86
CA SER A 345 -22.87 -10.05 -18.52
C SER A 345 -21.49 -10.05 -17.84
N VAL A 346 -21.38 -10.59 -16.62
CA VAL A 346 -20.10 -10.65 -15.90
C VAL A 346 -19.36 -11.93 -16.29
N GLN A 347 -18.17 -11.77 -16.84
CA GLN A 347 -17.27 -12.87 -17.19
C GLN A 347 -16.23 -13.07 -16.08
N VAL A 348 -15.73 -14.30 -15.93
CA VAL A 348 -14.70 -14.64 -14.94
C VAL A 348 -13.42 -15.03 -15.67
N ILE A 349 -12.34 -14.32 -15.40
CA ILE A 349 -11.00 -14.75 -15.81
C ILE A 349 -10.54 -15.84 -14.84
N ASP A 350 -10.29 -17.03 -15.37
CA ASP A 350 -9.79 -18.17 -14.59
C ASP A 350 -8.28 -18.34 -14.83
N THR A 351 -7.47 -17.67 -14.00
CA THR A 351 -6.03 -17.81 -14.10
C THR A 351 -5.56 -19.15 -13.54
N ALA A 352 -4.91 -19.93 -14.42
CA ALA A 352 -4.29 -21.19 -14.07
C ALA A 352 -3.15 -21.03 -13.05
N THR A 353 -2.95 -22.05 -12.23
CA THR A 353 -1.76 -22.18 -11.38
C THR A 353 -0.53 -22.47 -12.24
N ASP A 354 0.53 -21.70 -12.06
CA ASP A 354 1.88 -22.12 -12.49
C ASP A 354 2.37 -23.21 -11.52
N ARG A 355 3.13 -24.21 -12.01
CA ARG A 355 3.38 -25.55 -11.42
C ARG A 355 3.64 -25.63 -9.91
N TYR A 356 3.99 -24.53 -9.23
CA TYR A 356 4.10 -24.45 -7.76
C TYR A 356 3.67 -23.11 -7.14
N LYS A 357 3.11 -22.17 -7.91
CA LYS A 357 2.77 -20.81 -7.46
C LYS A 357 1.27 -20.52 -7.63
N ARG A 358 0.65 -20.02 -6.56
CA ARG A 358 -0.73 -19.56 -6.59
C ARG A 358 -0.86 -18.34 -7.52
N PRO A 359 -2.01 -18.16 -8.20
CA PRO A 359 -2.30 -16.92 -8.92
C PRO A 359 -2.16 -15.70 -8.01
N THR A 360 -1.70 -14.61 -8.60
CA THR A 360 -1.49 -13.31 -7.94
C THR A 360 -2.26 -12.23 -8.69
N THR A 361 -2.40 -11.05 -8.07
CA THR A 361 -2.96 -9.86 -8.76
C THR A 361 -2.29 -9.58 -10.10
N ALA A 362 -0.98 -9.83 -10.20
CA ALA A 362 -0.23 -9.66 -11.43
C ALA A 362 -0.61 -10.68 -12.51
N THR A 363 -0.76 -11.97 -12.16
CA THR A 363 -1.10 -13.01 -13.14
C THR A 363 -2.54 -12.90 -13.61
N THR A 364 -3.48 -12.57 -12.74
CA THR A 364 -4.89 -12.38 -13.14
C THR A 364 -5.07 -11.15 -14.01
N ALA A 365 -4.36 -10.05 -13.71
CA ALA A 365 -4.33 -8.87 -14.57
C ALA A 365 -3.67 -9.13 -15.93
N ARG A 366 -2.65 -9.99 -16.00
CA ARG A 366 -2.03 -10.40 -17.27
C ARG A 366 -3.04 -11.09 -18.17
N ASP A 367 -3.74 -12.08 -17.64
CA ASP A 367 -4.67 -12.89 -18.44
C ASP A 367 -5.87 -12.03 -18.90
N ALA A 368 -6.34 -11.11 -18.03
CA ALA A 368 -7.33 -10.11 -18.42
C ALA A 368 -6.83 -9.14 -19.51
N ALA A 369 -5.57 -8.69 -19.41
CA ALA A 369 -4.95 -7.83 -20.41
C ALA A 369 -4.83 -8.55 -21.77
N ILE A 370 -4.44 -9.82 -21.78
CA ILE A 370 -4.37 -10.63 -23.01
C ILE A 370 -5.75 -10.71 -23.65
N ALA A 371 -6.77 -11.10 -22.90
CA ALA A 371 -8.15 -11.18 -23.39
C ALA A 371 -8.65 -9.82 -23.94
N PHE A 372 -8.32 -8.72 -23.25
CA PHE A 372 -8.67 -7.37 -23.69
C PHE A 372 -7.98 -6.98 -25.01
N MET A 373 -6.68 -7.28 -25.15
CA MET A 373 -5.93 -7.00 -26.38
C MET A 373 -6.39 -7.86 -27.57
N GLU A 374 -6.79 -9.11 -27.33
CA GLU A 374 -7.40 -9.97 -28.35
C GLU A 374 -8.68 -9.35 -28.91
N ARG A 375 -9.53 -8.77 -28.05
CA ARG A 375 -10.75 -8.06 -28.49
C ARG A 375 -10.45 -6.81 -29.30
N ILE A 376 -9.41 -6.05 -28.92
CA ILE A 376 -8.93 -4.91 -29.72
C ILE A 376 -8.48 -5.41 -31.10
N GLY A 377 -7.67 -6.47 -31.15
CA GLY A 377 -7.21 -7.08 -32.40
C GLY A 377 -8.33 -7.60 -33.29
N ALA A 378 -9.42 -8.08 -32.70
CA ALA A 378 -10.62 -8.52 -33.40
C ALA A 378 -11.50 -7.35 -33.93
N GLY A 379 -11.10 -6.09 -33.72
CA GLY A 379 -11.83 -4.92 -34.21
C GLY A 379 -13.04 -4.52 -33.37
N THR A 380 -13.20 -5.08 -32.15
CA THR A 380 -14.34 -4.79 -31.25
C THR A 380 -14.53 -3.29 -31.00
N TYR A 381 -13.42 -2.55 -30.94
CA TYR A 381 -13.42 -1.13 -30.58
C TYR A 381 -13.12 -0.19 -31.77
N GLY A 382 -13.22 -0.70 -33.00
CA GLY A 382 -12.93 0.07 -34.22
C GLY A 382 -11.52 0.67 -34.24
N ASP A 383 -11.41 1.94 -34.62
CA ASP A 383 -10.12 2.64 -34.79
C ASP A 383 -9.55 3.24 -33.50
N LYS A 384 -10.24 3.06 -32.35
CA LYS A 384 -9.83 3.64 -31.06
C LYS A 384 -8.42 3.16 -30.66
N LYS A 385 -7.58 4.09 -30.18
CA LYS A 385 -6.19 3.79 -29.77
C LYS A 385 -5.90 3.95 -28.28
N GLU A 386 -6.73 4.69 -27.56
CA GLU A 386 -6.56 4.97 -26.14
C GLU A 386 -7.73 4.41 -25.36
N PHE A 387 -7.47 3.59 -24.34
CA PHE A 387 -8.47 2.85 -23.59
C PHE A 387 -8.36 3.12 -22.10
N VAL A 388 -9.51 3.16 -21.43
CA VAL A 388 -9.63 3.37 -19.98
C VAL A 388 -10.43 2.22 -19.39
N ILE A 389 -9.84 1.51 -18.45
CA ILE A 389 -10.46 0.38 -17.76
C ILE A 389 -10.77 0.79 -16.33
N LEU A 390 -12.02 0.64 -15.91
CA LEU A 390 -12.41 0.82 -14.52
C LEU A 390 -11.93 -0.38 -13.71
N TYR A 391 -10.99 -0.17 -12.80
CA TYR A 391 -10.43 -1.21 -11.96
C TYR A 391 -11.03 -1.16 -10.55
N VAL A 392 -11.96 -2.06 -10.26
CA VAL A 392 -12.70 -2.07 -8.98
C VAL A 392 -11.98 -2.92 -7.94
N THR A 393 -11.68 -2.30 -6.82
CA THR A 393 -11.17 -2.97 -5.62
C THR A 393 -11.65 -2.21 -4.37
N ASN A 394 -10.94 -2.23 -3.25
CA ASN A 394 -11.31 -1.53 -2.03
C ASN A 394 -10.05 -1.13 -1.24
N ASN A 395 -10.15 -0.09 -0.43
CA ASN A 395 -9.00 0.32 0.38
C ASN A 395 -8.74 -0.68 1.52
N PRO A 396 -7.46 -0.87 1.92
CA PRO A 396 -6.26 -0.12 1.54
C PRO A 396 -5.54 -0.64 0.26
N TYR A 397 -6.20 -1.46 -0.56
CA TYR A 397 -5.56 -2.15 -1.68
C TYR A 397 -5.55 -1.36 -3.00
N ILE A 398 -6.31 -0.26 -3.10
CA ILE A 398 -6.65 0.38 -4.38
C ILE A 398 -5.42 0.80 -5.16
N GLU A 399 -4.60 1.69 -4.59
CA GLU A 399 -3.43 2.20 -5.30
C GLU A 399 -2.43 1.09 -5.60
N ARG A 400 -2.17 0.21 -4.62
CA ARG A 400 -1.22 -0.90 -4.76
C ARG A 400 -1.60 -1.84 -5.90
N GLN A 401 -2.85 -2.32 -5.90
CA GLN A 401 -3.32 -3.26 -6.93
C GLN A 401 -3.39 -2.59 -8.30
N THR A 402 -3.80 -1.32 -8.36
CA THR A 402 -3.80 -0.55 -9.62
C THR A 402 -2.40 -0.43 -10.21
N LEU A 403 -1.39 -0.08 -9.40
CA LEU A 403 0.00 0.01 -9.86
C LEU A 403 0.53 -1.34 -10.35
N SER A 404 0.31 -2.40 -9.57
CA SER A 404 0.75 -3.76 -9.92
C SER A 404 0.11 -4.24 -11.23
N SER A 405 -1.21 -4.09 -11.36
CA SER A 405 -1.95 -4.47 -12.56
C SER A 405 -1.61 -3.60 -13.76
N GLN A 406 -1.42 -2.28 -13.60
CA GLN A 406 -0.99 -1.39 -14.68
C GLN A 406 0.40 -1.77 -15.20
N GLY A 407 1.33 -2.13 -14.31
CA GLY A 407 2.67 -2.55 -14.69
C GLY A 407 2.66 -3.79 -15.59
N ILE A 408 1.77 -4.75 -15.30
CA ILE A 408 1.57 -5.94 -16.13
C ILE A 408 0.86 -5.61 -17.44
N LEU A 409 -0.21 -4.83 -17.38
CA LEU A 409 -0.94 -4.37 -18.56
C LEU A 409 0.01 -3.66 -19.55
N ASN A 410 0.88 -2.79 -19.05
CA ASN A 410 1.89 -2.10 -19.87
C ASN A 410 2.81 -3.08 -20.61
N LYS A 411 3.23 -4.18 -19.96
CA LYS A 411 4.06 -5.21 -20.61
C LYS A 411 3.30 -5.91 -21.74
N VAL A 412 2.06 -6.34 -21.47
CA VAL A 412 1.21 -7.00 -22.47
C VAL A 412 0.92 -6.08 -23.66
N VAL A 413 0.57 -4.81 -23.40
CA VAL A 413 0.32 -3.81 -24.45
C VAL A 413 1.59 -3.52 -25.26
N ALA A 414 2.76 -3.39 -24.61
CA ALA A 414 4.01 -3.16 -25.31
C ALA A 414 4.39 -4.34 -26.21
N ASP A 415 4.23 -5.57 -25.74
CA ASP A 415 4.47 -6.78 -26.54
C ASP A 415 3.50 -6.85 -27.73
N TYR A 416 2.22 -6.58 -27.51
CA TYR A 416 1.21 -6.54 -28.57
C TYR A 416 1.51 -5.46 -29.61
N ASN A 417 1.82 -4.23 -29.17
CA ASN A 417 2.18 -3.11 -30.05
C ASN A 417 3.38 -3.44 -30.93
N ARG A 418 4.40 -4.08 -30.35
CA ARG A 418 5.59 -4.54 -31.08
C ARG A 418 5.27 -5.61 -32.11
N LEU A 419 4.46 -6.61 -31.74
CA LEU A 419 4.14 -7.75 -32.61
C LEU A 419 3.24 -7.34 -33.78
N HIS A 420 2.29 -6.44 -33.54
CA HIS A 420 1.28 -6.06 -34.53
C HIS A 420 1.53 -4.68 -35.17
N HIS A 421 2.67 -4.04 -34.89
CA HIS A 421 3.00 -2.69 -35.36
C HIS A 421 1.89 -1.66 -35.06
N THR A 422 1.38 -1.68 -33.83
CA THR A 422 0.33 -0.76 -33.35
C THR A 422 0.85 0.16 -32.26
N ALA A 423 0.03 1.15 -31.87
CA ALA A 423 0.38 2.15 -30.87
C ALA A 423 -0.74 2.31 -29.82
N TYR A 424 -1.29 1.20 -29.34
CA TYR A 424 -2.34 1.22 -28.32
C TYR A 424 -1.82 1.70 -26.98
N ARG A 425 -2.69 2.41 -26.25
CA ARG A 425 -2.47 2.85 -24.88
C ARG A 425 -3.66 2.41 -24.03
N VAL A 426 -3.38 1.73 -22.93
CA VAL A 426 -4.43 1.26 -22.02
C VAL A 426 -4.06 1.66 -20.60
N ARG A 427 -4.99 2.30 -19.89
CA ARG A 427 -4.81 2.68 -18.49
C ARG A 427 -5.90 2.08 -17.60
N LEU A 428 -5.50 1.72 -16.39
CA LEU A 428 -6.37 1.33 -15.30
C LEU A 428 -6.67 2.54 -14.44
N GLU A 429 -7.93 2.64 -14.02
CA GLU A 429 -8.36 3.59 -13.02
C GLU A 429 -8.92 2.86 -11.81
N GLY A 430 -8.16 2.86 -10.71
CA GLY A 430 -8.54 2.22 -9.46
C GLY A 430 -9.63 2.98 -8.73
N ILE A 431 -10.77 2.33 -8.48
CA ILE A 431 -11.84 2.83 -7.61
C ILE A 431 -12.18 1.81 -6.52
N GLY A 432 -12.91 2.26 -5.50
CA GLY A 432 -13.41 1.35 -4.48
C GLY A 432 -13.84 2.03 -3.19
N CYS A 433 -14.60 1.27 -2.40
CA CYS A 433 -15.04 1.67 -1.06
C CYS A 433 -13.87 1.87 -0.06
N LYS A 434 -14.20 2.53 1.05
CA LYS A 434 -13.25 2.85 2.12
C LYS A 434 -12.71 1.59 2.81
N CYS A 435 -11.59 1.76 3.49
CA CYS A 435 -10.99 0.73 4.31
C CYS A 435 -11.89 0.37 5.49
N GLN A 436 -12.25 -0.91 5.58
CA GLN A 436 -12.95 -1.53 6.72
C GLN A 436 -12.03 -2.46 7.53
N GLN A 437 -10.72 -2.32 7.30
CA GLN A 437 -9.69 -3.20 7.85
C GLN A 437 -9.00 -2.53 9.05
N ASN A 438 -8.46 -3.33 9.97
CA ASN A 438 -7.77 -2.83 11.16
C ASN A 438 -6.40 -2.18 10.82
N ILE A 439 -5.80 -1.47 11.79
CA ILE A 439 -4.51 -0.78 11.59
C ILE A 439 -3.40 -1.72 11.14
N ALA A 440 -3.32 -2.93 11.68
CA ALA A 440 -2.31 -3.91 11.28
C ALA A 440 -2.40 -4.24 9.77
N ARG A 441 -3.63 -4.28 9.21
CA ARG A 441 -3.86 -4.43 7.76
C ARG A 441 -3.39 -3.21 6.99
N ILE A 442 -3.78 -2.02 7.45
CA ILE A 442 -3.45 -0.75 6.79
C ILE A 442 -1.92 -0.58 6.74
N HIS A 443 -1.22 -0.85 7.84
CA HIS A 443 0.24 -0.81 7.90
C HIS A 443 0.89 -1.82 6.96
N SER A 444 0.31 -3.01 6.85
CA SER A 444 0.80 -4.03 5.91
C SER A 444 0.68 -3.65 4.46
N GLU A 445 -0.46 -3.08 4.10
CA GLU A 445 -0.69 -2.65 2.73
C GLU A 445 0.07 -1.36 2.41
N PHE A 446 0.32 -0.50 3.41
CA PHE A 446 1.23 0.63 3.26
C PHE A 446 2.63 0.20 2.81
N ALA A 447 3.27 -0.74 3.49
CA ALA A 447 4.61 -1.17 3.07
C ALA A 447 4.62 -1.89 1.73
N ALA A 448 3.56 -2.66 1.44
CA ALA A 448 3.40 -3.28 0.14
C ALA A 448 3.23 -2.23 -0.97
N LEU A 449 2.50 -1.14 -0.70
CA LEU A 449 2.37 0.01 -1.59
C LEU A 449 3.73 0.69 -1.83
N ILE A 450 4.57 0.85 -0.80
CA ILE A 450 5.94 1.38 -0.97
C ILE A 450 6.74 0.51 -1.94
N ALA A 451 6.62 -0.82 -1.87
CA ALA A 451 7.30 -1.72 -2.80
C ALA A 451 6.82 -1.52 -4.25
N GLU A 452 5.51 -1.43 -4.51
CA GLU A 452 5.00 -1.16 -5.88
C GLU A 452 5.42 0.23 -6.38
N LYS A 453 5.41 1.25 -5.51
CA LYS A 453 5.87 2.61 -5.84
C LYS A 453 7.36 2.63 -6.19
N TRP A 454 8.18 1.89 -5.45
CA TRP A 454 9.62 1.74 -5.73
C TRP A 454 9.83 1.03 -7.08
N GLN A 455 9.12 -0.07 -7.35
CA GLN A 455 9.21 -0.77 -8.63
C GLN A 455 8.84 0.13 -9.81
N LYS A 456 7.80 0.96 -9.65
CA LYS A 456 7.40 1.95 -10.66
C LYS A 456 8.49 3.01 -10.87
N ALA A 457 9.11 3.52 -9.80
CA ALA A 457 10.16 4.53 -9.90
C ALA A 457 11.39 4.05 -10.70
N TYR A 458 11.68 2.74 -10.60
CA TYR A 458 12.80 2.07 -11.28
C TYR A 458 12.43 1.27 -12.53
N GLN A 459 11.19 1.38 -13.03
CA GLN A 459 10.79 0.63 -14.21
C GLN A 459 11.69 0.97 -15.40
N GLY A 460 12.46 -0.02 -15.88
CA GLY A 460 13.40 0.14 -16.99
C GLY A 460 14.73 0.82 -16.64
N LYS A 461 15.07 0.95 -15.35
CA LYS A 461 16.32 1.57 -14.87
C LYS A 461 17.19 0.55 -14.12
N THR A 462 18.50 0.77 -14.12
CA THR A 462 19.44 0.07 -13.24
C THR A 462 19.33 0.61 -11.82
N THR A 463 19.46 -0.27 -10.82
CA THR A 463 19.41 0.10 -9.40
C THR A 463 20.74 -0.24 -8.71
N LYS A 464 21.12 0.53 -7.69
CA LYS A 464 22.26 0.24 -6.81
C LYS A 464 22.09 -1.06 -6.03
N ARG A 465 20.84 -1.38 -5.67
CA ARG A 465 20.47 -2.57 -4.89
C ARG A 465 19.35 -3.32 -5.58
N ALA A 466 19.42 -4.65 -5.54
CA ALA A 466 18.33 -5.48 -6.02
C ALA A 466 17.13 -5.33 -5.08
N ILE A 467 15.91 -5.38 -5.61
CA ILE A 467 14.70 -5.22 -4.77
C ILE A 467 14.57 -6.36 -3.75
N GLU A 468 15.11 -7.53 -4.09
CA GLU A 468 15.19 -8.71 -3.24
C GLU A 468 16.01 -8.44 -1.97
N ASP A 469 17.02 -7.58 -2.03
CA ASP A 469 17.81 -7.18 -0.86
C ASP A 469 17.06 -6.19 0.05
N LEU A 470 16.06 -5.50 -0.51
CA LEU A 470 15.27 -4.47 0.18
C LEU A 470 13.99 -5.03 0.80
N GLN A 471 13.42 -6.07 0.20
CA GLN A 471 12.19 -6.70 0.67
C GLN A 471 12.43 -7.66 1.83
N PHE A 472 11.61 -7.54 2.87
CA PHE A 472 11.75 -8.33 4.10
C PHE A 472 11.75 -9.84 3.83
N GLN A 473 10.93 -10.31 2.88
CA GLN A 473 10.75 -11.74 2.59
C GLN A 473 11.95 -12.41 1.93
N HIS A 474 12.88 -11.64 1.37
CA HIS A 474 13.94 -12.14 0.51
C HIS A 474 15.34 -11.92 1.10
N ARG A 475 15.49 -10.92 1.99
CA ARG A 475 16.78 -10.57 2.58
C ARG A 475 17.25 -11.56 3.64
N ASN A 476 18.56 -11.65 3.81
CA ASN A 476 19.18 -12.47 4.85
C ASN A 476 19.08 -11.79 6.23
N HIS A 477 18.40 -12.44 7.18
CA HIS A 477 18.22 -11.94 8.55
C HIS A 477 19.35 -12.30 9.52
N LEU A 478 20.32 -13.11 9.10
CA LEU A 478 21.35 -13.69 9.98
C LEU A 478 22.60 -12.82 10.18
N LYS A 479 22.56 -11.53 9.80
CA LYS A 479 23.71 -10.63 10.01
C LYS A 479 23.79 -10.20 11.48
N THR A 480 24.89 -10.56 12.14
CA THR A 480 25.24 -10.00 13.45
C THR A 480 25.38 -8.48 13.33
N LEU A 481 24.65 -7.73 14.15
CA LEU A 481 24.69 -6.27 14.13
C LEU A 481 25.92 -5.78 14.89
N PRO A 482 26.78 -4.93 14.29
CA PRO A 482 27.83 -4.24 15.02
C PRO A 482 27.22 -3.31 16.10
N PRO A 483 27.97 -2.95 17.15
CA PRO A 483 27.49 -2.02 18.18
C PRO A 483 27.12 -0.67 17.54
N ILE A 484 26.07 -0.03 18.09
CA ILE A 484 25.65 1.30 17.64
C ILE A 484 26.80 2.29 17.91
N PRO A 485 27.22 3.10 16.93
CA PRO A 485 28.27 4.08 17.12
C PRO A 485 27.89 5.07 18.23
N GLY A 486 28.82 5.34 19.14
CA GLY A 486 28.64 6.35 20.16
C GLY A 486 28.41 7.73 19.54
N LEU A 487 27.31 8.38 19.92
CA LEU A 487 27.09 9.80 19.65
C LEU A 487 27.88 10.59 20.70
N SER A 488 29.18 10.84 20.48
CA SER A 488 30.00 11.53 21.48
C SER A 488 29.41 12.90 21.83
N LYS A 489 29.40 13.23 23.13
CA LYS A 489 29.12 14.58 23.66
C LYS A 489 30.35 15.50 23.51
N GLU A 490 31.26 15.21 22.59
CA GLU A 490 32.33 16.16 22.29
C GLU A 490 31.66 17.42 21.75
N LYS A 491 31.99 18.56 22.38
CA LYS A 491 31.51 19.91 22.05
C LYS A 491 31.15 19.98 20.57
N ARG A 492 29.86 19.75 20.27
CA ARG A 492 29.30 19.88 18.94
C ARG A 492 29.51 21.34 18.62
N SER A 493 30.59 21.68 17.92
CA SER A 493 30.76 23.04 17.43
C SER A 493 29.56 23.23 16.53
N ILE A 494 28.64 24.04 17.03
CA ILE A 494 27.39 24.43 16.38
C ILE A 494 27.70 24.88 14.93
N THR A 495 28.93 25.36 14.68
CA THR A 495 29.54 25.70 13.40
C THR A 495 29.66 24.58 12.34
N PHE A 496 29.99 23.32 12.66
CA PHE A 496 30.19 22.29 11.61
C PHE A 496 28.87 21.85 10.94
N PHE A 497 27.78 21.80 11.71
CA PHE A 497 26.45 21.42 11.20
C PHE A 497 25.52 22.61 10.93
N GLN A 498 25.87 23.83 11.37
CA GLN A 498 25.10 25.05 11.05
C GLN A 498 25.06 25.36 9.55
N HIS A 499 26.12 25.03 8.81
CA HIS A 499 26.13 25.18 7.36
C HIS A 499 25.30 24.10 6.64
N LEU A 500 24.86 23.05 7.36
CA LEU A 500 24.15 21.90 6.81
C LEU A 500 22.63 21.98 6.93
N PHE A 501 22.09 23.00 7.60
CA PHE A 501 20.70 23.05 8.01
C PHE A 501 20.01 24.38 7.70
N ASP A 502 18.77 24.27 7.25
CA ASP A 502 17.82 25.37 7.31
C ASP A 502 17.13 25.32 8.66
N VAL A 503 17.31 26.37 9.46
CA VAL A 503 16.58 26.51 10.73
C VAL A 503 15.13 26.87 10.42
N TYR A 504 14.24 25.89 10.48
CA TYR A 504 12.81 26.13 10.51
C TYR A 504 12.38 26.25 11.97
N LEU A 505 12.27 27.49 12.46
CA LEU A 505 11.59 27.74 13.73
C LEU A 505 10.10 27.36 13.59
N PRO A 506 9.48 26.87 14.68
CA PRO A 506 8.07 26.44 14.68
C PRO A 506 7.10 27.51 14.20
#